data_AF-A0A7J2LY42-F1
#
_entry.id   AF-A0A7J2LY42-F1
#
_cell.length_a   1.000
_cell.length_b   1.000
_cell.length_c   1.000
_cell.angle_alpha   90.00
_cell.angle_beta   90.00
_cell.angle_gamma   90.00
#
_symmetry.space_group_name_H-M   'P 1'
#
loop_
_entity.id
_entity.type
_entity.pdbx_description
1 polymer ?
#
loop_
_entity_poly.entity_id
_entity_poly.type
_entity_poly.pdbx_seq_one_letter_code
_entity_poly.pdbx_strand_id
1 'polypeptide(L)'
;MISRALSGRRVLEFAAAASILLLTLAFFWPLIPIGEGRADPADMTLLGPGAELASSSLLNTSKLAYDSLWIDVEEEDAARAQLLSKEAVWLLERAVKSALDNAQGDLRERILRAARGYLAMSNASMSSADAALLLDPVRPAVDSALDSLLAGDVDEALEEWLSVKELVLSARRAVADALIALSRIDPNALLSDEHRRALNSSTLRLKELSAELDQLIYLFSLIERDPEAAKSAIKAALEARRGELDPVEASRLMENPSVSSLISDSEHLDPSQAGRYASRVSEFR
;
A
#
# COMPACT_ATOMS: atom_id res chain seq x y z
N MET A 1 12.83 16.46 82.29
CA MET A 1 13.56 17.25 81.27
C MET A 1 14.54 16.44 80.40
N ILE A 2 14.79 15.14 80.65
CA ILE A 2 15.78 14.36 79.89
C ILE A 2 15.20 13.69 78.61
N SER A 3 13.89 13.48 78.52
CA SER A 3 13.29 12.75 77.37
C SER A 3 13.19 13.56 76.07
N ARG A 4 13.10 14.90 76.13
CA ARG A 4 13.03 15.77 74.93
C ARG A 4 14.38 15.95 74.22
N ALA A 5 15.49 15.90 74.94
CA ALA A 5 16.83 16.04 74.35
C ALA A 5 17.23 14.77 73.57
N LEU A 6 16.85 13.59 74.06
CA LEU A 6 17.08 12.32 73.38
C LEU A 6 16.20 12.14 72.13
N SER A 7 14.95 12.66 72.14
CA SER A 7 14.10 12.62 70.95
C SER A 7 14.61 13.57 69.86
N GLY A 8 15.07 14.78 70.22
CA GLY A 8 15.63 15.74 69.26
C GLY A 8 16.91 15.22 68.58
N ARG A 9 17.78 14.51 69.32
CA ARG A 9 19.01 13.93 68.77
C ARG A 9 18.73 12.80 67.77
N ARG A 10 17.76 11.93 68.08
CA ARG A 10 17.31 10.88 67.14
C ARG A 10 16.66 11.48 65.88
N VAL A 11 15.86 12.54 66.02
CA VAL A 11 15.26 13.23 64.87
C VAL A 11 16.34 13.87 63.99
N LEU A 12 17.38 14.45 64.59
CA LEU A 12 18.50 15.03 63.85
C LEU A 12 19.33 13.96 63.13
N GLU A 13 19.57 12.82 63.78
CA GLU A 13 20.26 11.65 63.19
C GLU A 13 19.45 11.04 62.04
N PHE A 14 18.12 10.92 62.19
CA PHE A 14 17.24 10.48 61.10
C PHE A 14 17.20 11.47 59.94
N ALA A 15 17.15 12.78 60.22
CA ALA A 15 17.17 13.81 59.19
C ALA A 15 18.51 13.82 58.44
N ALA A 16 19.63 13.64 59.15
CA ALA A 16 20.95 13.52 58.56
C ALA A 16 21.08 12.24 57.71
N ALA A 17 20.64 11.09 58.22
CA ALA A 17 20.65 9.83 57.50
C ALA A 17 19.76 9.88 56.26
N ALA A 18 18.57 10.47 56.35
CA ALA A 18 17.67 10.67 55.22
C ALA A 18 18.27 11.64 54.19
N SER A 19 18.94 12.70 54.62
CA SER A 19 19.62 13.64 53.72
C SER A 19 20.79 12.99 52.99
N ILE A 20 21.57 12.15 53.68
CA ILE A 20 22.65 11.36 53.06
C ILE A 20 22.07 10.34 52.08
N LEU A 21 20.97 9.66 52.44
CA LEU A 21 20.29 8.73 51.55
C LEU A 21 19.74 9.43 50.30
N LEU A 22 19.14 10.61 50.44
CA LEU A 22 18.63 11.39 49.33
C LEU A 22 19.76 11.96 48.45
N LEU A 23 20.87 12.40 49.05
CA LEU A 23 22.05 12.86 48.31
C LEU A 23 22.75 11.70 47.58
N THR A 24 22.83 10.52 48.19
CA THR A 24 23.35 9.33 47.51
C THR A 24 22.40 8.87 46.42
N LEU A 25 21.10 8.80 46.65
CA LEU A 25 20.11 8.52 45.61
C LEU A 25 20.17 9.54 44.47
N ALA A 26 20.34 10.83 44.75
CA ALA A 26 20.47 11.86 43.71
C ALA A 26 21.81 11.78 42.95
N PHE A 27 22.90 11.48 43.65
CA PHE A 27 24.24 11.34 43.08
C PHE A 27 24.37 10.07 42.22
N PHE A 28 23.74 8.98 42.65
CA PHE A 28 23.71 7.70 41.93
C PHE A 28 22.47 7.56 41.04
N TRP A 29 21.52 8.52 41.04
CA TRP A 29 20.37 8.55 40.12
C TRP A 29 20.76 8.35 38.65
N PRO A 30 21.85 8.96 38.13
CA PRO A 30 22.30 8.73 36.76
C PRO A 30 22.85 7.30 36.51
N LEU A 31 23.18 6.57 37.57
CA LEU A 31 23.73 5.21 37.54
C LEU A 31 22.67 4.14 37.86
N ILE A 32 21.50 4.53 38.39
CA ILE A 32 20.33 3.67 38.51
C ILE A 32 19.69 3.64 37.11
N PRO A 33 19.70 2.50 36.40
CA PRO A 33 19.11 2.42 35.07
C PRO A 33 17.58 2.50 35.21
N ILE A 34 17.04 3.71 35.16
CA ILE A 34 15.60 3.96 35.04
C ILE A 34 15.33 4.10 33.55
N GLY A 35 15.28 2.96 32.86
CA GLY A 35 15.04 2.88 31.42
C GLY A 35 15.22 1.45 30.96
N GLU A 36 14.40 1.01 30.00
CA GLU A 36 14.59 -0.24 29.27
C GLU A 36 16.09 -0.44 29.00
N GLY A 37 16.64 -1.59 29.42
CA GLY A 37 18.07 -1.86 29.26
C GLY A 37 18.53 -1.59 27.83
N ARG A 38 19.79 -1.12 27.69
CA ARG A 38 20.44 -0.95 26.38
C ARG A 38 20.14 -2.14 25.50
N ALA A 39 19.76 -1.89 24.24
CA ALA A 39 19.51 -2.96 23.30
C ALA A 39 20.74 -3.86 23.15
N ASP A 40 20.52 -5.17 22.96
CA ASP A 40 21.60 -6.13 22.76
C ASP A 40 22.37 -5.79 21.47
N PRO A 41 23.70 -5.57 21.50
CA PRO A 41 24.49 -5.34 20.29
C PRO A 41 24.31 -6.43 19.21
N ALA A 42 24.00 -7.67 19.62
CA ALA A 42 23.74 -8.77 18.70
C ALA A 42 22.50 -8.52 17.82
N ASP A 43 21.54 -7.70 18.28
CA ASP A 43 20.32 -7.39 17.54
C ASP A 43 20.59 -6.62 16.24
N MET A 44 21.75 -5.97 16.08
CA MET A 44 22.14 -5.39 14.79
C MET A 44 22.19 -6.44 13.67
N THR A 45 22.45 -7.71 14.00
CA THR A 45 22.47 -8.81 13.02
C THR A 45 21.08 -9.18 12.50
N LEU A 46 20.01 -8.76 13.18
CA LEU A 46 18.63 -8.98 12.75
C LEU A 46 18.27 -8.19 11.48
N LEU A 47 19.12 -7.23 11.07
CA LEU A 47 18.99 -6.52 9.81
C LEU A 47 18.93 -7.49 8.62
N GLY A 48 19.75 -8.53 8.60
CA GLY A 48 19.80 -9.50 7.49
C GLY A 48 18.51 -10.32 7.37
N PRO A 49 18.07 -11.04 8.42
CA PRO A 49 16.80 -11.75 8.42
C PRO A 49 15.59 -10.84 8.16
N GLY A 50 15.55 -9.64 8.77
CA GLY A 50 14.49 -8.67 8.53
C GLY A 50 14.44 -8.17 7.08
N ALA A 51 15.60 -7.95 6.47
CA ALA A 51 15.74 -7.58 5.06
C ALA A 51 15.20 -8.67 4.13
N GLU A 52 15.54 -9.92 4.41
CA GLU A 52 15.08 -11.06 3.62
C GLU A 52 13.56 -11.20 3.66
N LEU A 53 12.98 -11.17 4.87
CA LEU A 53 11.53 -11.22 5.04
C LEU A 53 10.82 -10.04 4.36
N ALA A 54 11.35 -8.82 4.48
CA ALA A 54 10.76 -7.65 3.84
C ALA A 54 10.78 -7.76 2.31
N SER A 55 11.91 -8.16 1.74
CA SER A 55 12.09 -8.32 0.30
C SER A 55 11.23 -9.45 -0.26
N SER A 56 11.22 -10.62 0.39
CA SER A 56 10.43 -11.77 -0.06
C SER A 56 8.92 -11.49 0.06
N SER A 57 8.50 -10.83 1.14
CA SER A 57 7.09 -10.48 1.36
C SER A 57 6.62 -9.49 0.30
N LEU A 58 7.38 -8.43 0.03
CA LEU A 58 7.07 -7.46 -1.03
C LEU A 58 6.94 -8.14 -2.41
N LEU A 59 7.89 -9.02 -2.74
CA LEU A 59 7.87 -9.72 -4.02
C LEU A 59 6.61 -10.59 -4.17
N ASN A 60 6.20 -11.24 -3.08
CA ASN A 60 5.00 -12.08 -3.06
C ASN A 60 3.72 -11.24 -3.12
N THR A 61 3.58 -10.24 -2.25
CA THR A 61 2.34 -9.44 -2.15
C THR A 61 2.10 -8.56 -3.36
N SER A 62 3.16 -8.00 -3.97
CA SER A 62 3.02 -7.28 -5.25
C SER A 62 2.56 -8.19 -6.39
N LYS A 63 2.94 -9.48 -6.36
CA LYS A 63 2.43 -10.48 -7.30
C LYS A 63 0.96 -10.81 -7.00
N LEU A 64 0.63 -11.10 -5.74
CA LEU A 64 -0.76 -11.38 -5.32
C LEU A 64 -1.70 -10.23 -5.69
N ALA A 65 -1.29 -8.98 -5.44
CA ALA A 65 -2.06 -7.80 -5.82
C ALA A 65 -2.31 -7.74 -7.33
N TYR A 66 -1.26 -7.94 -8.14
CA TYR A 66 -1.38 -7.93 -9.59
C TYR A 66 -2.26 -9.08 -10.12
N ASP A 67 -2.10 -10.27 -9.57
CA ASP A 67 -2.81 -11.47 -10.00
C ASP A 67 -4.29 -11.48 -9.51
N SER A 68 -4.63 -10.74 -8.44
CA SER A 68 -5.98 -10.70 -7.84
C SER A 68 -7.09 -10.23 -8.79
N LEU A 69 -6.75 -9.46 -9.82
CA LEU A 69 -7.69 -9.11 -10.89
C LEU A 69 -8.08 -10.31 -11.77
N TRP A 70 -7.41 -11.45 -11.64
CA TRP A 70 -7.47 -12.55 -12.61
C TRP A 70 -7.58 -13.95 -12.01
N ILE A 71 -7.08 -14.15 -10.79
CA ILE A 71 -7.01 -15.45 -10.14
C ILE A 71 -7.48 -15.26 -8.69
N ASP A 72 -8.23 -16.24 -8.19
CA ASP A 72 -8.65 -16.29 -6.79
C ASP A 72 -7.43 -16.14 -5.87
N VAL A 73 -7.53 -15.21 -4.93
CA VAL A 73 -6.51 -15.01 -3.90
C VAL A 73 -6.87 -15.89 -2.71
N GLU A 74 -5.99 -16.83 -2.35
CA GLU A 74 -6.13 -17.54 -1.09
C GLU A 74 -5.91 -16.54 0.07
N GLU A 75 -6.94 -16.30 0.88
CA GLU A 75 -6.89 -15.35 2.01
C GLU A 75 -5.72 -15.66 2.96
N GLU A 76 -5.40 -16.95 3.11
CA GLU A 76 -4.26 -17.45 3.89
C GLU A 76 -2.92 -16.92 3.36
N ASP A 77 -2.74 -16.78 2.05
CA ASP A 77 -1.50 -16.29 1.45
C ASP A 77 -1.30 -14.79 1.72
N ALA A 78 -2.37 -14.00 1.60
CA ALA A 78 -2.34 -12.57 1.92
C ALA A 78 -2.09 -12.36 3.43
N ALA A 79 -2.80 -13.08 4.29
CA ALA A 79 -2.62 -13.02 5.74
C ALA A 79 -1.21 -13.45 6.18
N ARG A 80 -0.68 -14.51 5.58
CA ARG A 80 0.69 -14.98 5.83
C ARG A 80 1.72 -13.93 5.44
N ALA A 81 1.55 -13.29 4.28
CA ALA A 81 2.50 -12.26 3.84
C ALA A 81 2.45 -10.99 4.71
N GLN A 82 1.28 -10.62 5.24
CA GLN A 82 1.15 -9.55 6.23
C GLN A 82 1.84 -9.91 7.55
N LEU A 83 1.71 -11.16 8.02
CA LEU A 83 2.41 -11.63 9.22
C LEU A 83 3.93 -11.57 9.05
N LEU A 84 4.45 -12.04 7.92
CA LEU A 84 5.89 -11.97 7.61
C LEU A 84 6.38 -10.52 7.49
N SER A 85 5.55 -9.62 6.94
CA SER A 85 5.88 -8.18 6.88
C SER A 85 5.94 -7.55 8.27
N LYS A 86 5.04 -7.91 9.18
CA LYS A 86 5.07 -7.47 10.60
C LYS A 86 6.27 -8.02 11.35
N GLU A 87 6.62 -9.29 11.12
CA GLU A 87 7.83 -9.90 11.68
C GLU A 87 9.10 -9.19 11.17
N ALA A 88 9.17 -8.89 9.87
CA ALA A 88 10.24 -8.11 9.29
C ALA A 88 10.37 -6.73 9.97
N VAL A 89 9.26 -6.01 10.15
CA VAL A 89 9.24 -4.72 10.87
C VAL A 89 9.82 -4.88 12.28
N TRP A 90 9.36 -5.87 13.03
CA TRP A 90 9.84 -6.10 14.40
C TRP A 90 11.36 -6.37 14.46
N LEU A 91 11.89 -7.20 13.55
CA LEU A 91 13.33 -7.48 13.45
C LEU A 91 14.13 -6.22 13.10
N LEU A 92 13.65 -5.44 12.13
CA LEU A 92 14.31 -4.23 11.65
C LEU A 92 14.31 -3.13 12.72
N GLU A 93 13.21 -2.94 13.45
CA GLU A 93 13.12 -1.98 14.56
C GLU A 93 14.08 -2.32 15.70
N ARG A 94 14.23 -3.60 16.02
CA ARG A 94 15.25 -4.06 16.99
C ARG A 94 16.67 -3.78 16.51
N ALA A 95 16.96 -4.06 15.24
CA ALA A 95 18.26 -3.74 14.65
C ALA A 95 18.54 -2.22 14.66
N VAL A 96 17.53 -1.40 14.40
CA VAL A 96 17.60 0.08 14.48
C VAL A 96 17.89 0.53 15.90
N LYS A 97 17.14 0.04 16.90
CA LYS A 97 17.35 0.38 18.32
C LYS A 97 18.77 0.01 18.76
N SER A 98 19.22 -1.20 18.42
CA SER A 98 20.57 -1.67 18.74
C SER A 98 21.66 -0.82 18.07
N ALA A 99 21.48 -0.42 16.81
CA ALA A 99 22.41 0.46 16.12
C ALA A 99 22.47 1.86 16.75
N LEU A 100 21.34 2.41 17.20
CA LEU A 100 21.30 3.70 17.89
C LEU A 100 22.02 3.64 19.24
N ASP A 101 21.84 2.56 19.99
CA ASP A 101 22.41 2.39 21.34
C ASP A 101 23.91 2.03 21.32
N ASN A 102 24.34 1.24 20.32
CA ASN A 102 25.64 0.56 20.36
C ASN A 102 26.60 0.89 19.21
N ALA A 103 26.11 1.38 18.05
CA ALA A 103 26.96 1.69 16.90
C ALA A 103 27.28 3.20 16.81
N GLN A 104 28.43 3.52 16.21
CA GLN A 104 28.85 4.91 15.98
C GLN A 104 29.31 5.11 14.53
N GLY A 105 29.25 6.37 14.07
CA GLY A 105 29.77 6.79 12.77
C GLY A 105 29.11 6.08 11.59
N ASP A 106 29.92 5.70 10.60
CA ASP A 106 29.48 5.15 9.32
C ASP A 106 28.66 3.86 9.45
N LEU A 107 29.03 2.96 10.36
CA LEU A 107 28.30 1.70 10.56
C LEU A 107 26.85 1.95 10.98
N ARG A 108 26.64 2.88 11.93
CA ARG A 108 25.30 3.27 12.38
C ARG A 108 24.49 3.82 11.22
N GLU A 109 25.04 4.77 10.48
CA GLU A 109 24.34 5.39 9.34
C GLU A 109 23.98 4.36 8.26
N ARG A 110 24.87 3.41 7.98
CA ARG A 110 24.61 2.32 7.02
C ARG A 110 23.48 1.41 7.47
N ILE A 111 23.46 0.98 8.74
CA ILE A 111 22.39 0.14 9.30
C ILE A 111 21.05 0.89 9.25
N LEU A 112 21.02 2.15 9.70
CA LEU A 112 19.79 2.95 9.71
C LEU A 112 19.24 3.18 8.30
N ARG A 113 20.12 3.45 7.33
CA ARG A 113 19.72 3.65 5.94
C ARG A 113 19.16 2.36 5.32
N ALA A 114 19.84 1.24 5.52
CA ALA A 114 19.37 -0.07 5.06
C ALA A 114 18.02 -0.43 5.69
N ALA A 115 17.92 -0.32 7.03
CA ALA A 115 16.70 -0.63 7.76
C ALA A 115 15.51 0.23 7.31
N ARG A 116 15.71 1.54 7.05
CA ARG A 116 14.66 2.41 6.50
C ARG A 116 14.17 1.91 5.14
N GLY A 117 15.06 1.41 4.28
CA GLY A 117 14.70 0.82 2.99
C GLY A 117 13.81 -0.42 3.16
N TYR A 118 14.19 -1.34 4.04
CA TYR A 118 13.41 -2.55 4.28
C TYR A 118 12.11 -2.32 5.04
N LEU A 119 12.05 -1.35 5.96
CA LEU A 119 10.80 -0.93 6.59
C LEU A 119 9.81 -0.38 5.54
N ALA A 120 10.30 0.37 4.56
CA ALA A 120 9.47 0.83 3.44
C ALA A 120 9.01 -0.34 2.55
N MET A 121 9.85 -1.36 2.32
CA MET A 121 9.44 -2.59 1.62
C MET A 121 8.34 -3.35 2.40
N SER A 122 8.47 -3.49 3.73
CA SER A 122 7.45 -4.14 4.55
C SER A 122 6.13 -3.37 4.54
N ASN A 123 6.15 -2.04 4.62
CA ASN A 123 4.95 -1.22 4.51
C ASN A 123 4.29 -1.37 3.13
N ALA A 124 5.08 -1.30 2.05
CA ALA A 124 4.58 -1.52 0.70
C ALA A 124 4.00 -2.93 0.52
N SER A 125 4.60 -3.93 1.17
CA SER A 125 4.11 -5.30 1.17
C SER A 125 2.73 -5.41 1.85
N MET A 126 2.54 -4.76 3.00
CA MET A 126 1.24 -4.72 3.67
C MET A 126 0.16 -4.05 2.81
N SER A 127 0.46 -2.87 2.24
CA SER A 127 -0.47 -2.17 1.35
C SER A 127 -0.76 -2.97 0.07
N SER A 128 0.21 -3.71 -0.46
CA SER A 128 -0.01 -4.61 -1.60
C SER A 128 -0.93 -5.78 -1.24
N ALA A 129 -0.77 -6.36 -0.04
CA ALA A 129 -1.67 -7.40 0.44
C ALA A 129 -3.11 -6.87 0.65
N ASP A 130 -3.26 -5.66 1.18
CA ASP A 130 -4.56 -5.01 1.32
C ASP A 130 -5.22 -4.79 -0.05
N ALA A 131 -4.46 -4.35 -1.06
CA ALA A 131 -4.96 -4.23 -2.42
C ALA A 131 -5.44 -5.58 -2.98
N ALA A 132 -4.69 -6.67 -2.76
CA ALA A 132 -5.08 -8.00 -3.21
C ALA A 132 -6.42 -8.46 -2.60
N LEU A 133 -6.57 -8.28 -1.28
CA LEU A 133 -7.79 -8.64 -0.55
C LEU A 133 -9.01 -7.80 -0.96
N LEU A 134 -8.79 -6.55 -1.38
CA LEU A 134 -9.87 -5.68 -1.86
C LEU A 134 -10.28 -6.02 -3.31
N LEU A 135 -9.33 -6.44 -4.15
CA LEU A 135 -9.59 -6.70 -5.57
C LEU A 135 -10.17 -8.09 -5.83
N ASP A 136 -9.81 -9.10 -5.04
CA ASP A 136 -10.31 -10.47 -5.22
C ASP A 136 -11.84 -10.58 -5.24
N PRO A 137 -12.61 -10.02 -4.28
CA PRO A 137 -14.07 -10.08 -4.31
C PRO A 137 -14.70 -9.17 -5.37
N VAL A 138 -13.94 -8.20 -5.90
CA VAL A 138 -14.41 -7.20 -6.86
C VAL A 138 -14.36 -7.72 -8.29
N ARG A 139 -13.40 -8.61 -8.59
CA ARG A 139 -13.15 -9.17 -9.92
C ARG A 139 -14.44 -9.62 -10.65
N PRO A 140 -15.33 -10.45 -10.04
CA PRO A 140 -16.52 -10.93 -10.75
C PRO A 140 -17.47 -9.81 -11.20
N ALA A 141 -17.69 -8.81 -10.35
CA ALA A 141 -18.58 -7.68 -10.65
C ALA A 141 -17.97 -6.75 -11.71
N VAL A 142 -16.65 -6.54 -11.69
CA VAL A 142 -15.97 -5.75 -12.74
C VAL A 142 -16.06 -6.45 -14.09
N ASP A 143 -15.85 -7.76 -14.14
CA ASP A 143 -16.01 -8.54 -15.37
C ASP A 143 -17.46 -8.50 -15.87
N SER A 144 -18.44 -8.69 -14.97
CA SER A 144 -19.89 -8.58 -15.27
C SER A 144 -20.21 -7.20 -15.86
N ALA A 145 -19.77 -6.13 -15.20
CA ALA A 145 -20.02 -4.76 -15.64
C ALA A 145 -19.45 -4.46 -17.04
N LEU A 146 -18.22 -4.92 -17.32
CA LEU A 146 -17.61 -4.74 -18.64
C LEU A 146 -18.34 -5.56 -19.72
N ASP A 147 -18.74 -6.79 -19.40
CA ASP A 147 -19.46 -7.66 -20.34
C ASP A 147 -20.87 -7.11 -20.64
N SER A 148 -21.56 -6.54 -19.65
CA SER A 148 -22.84 -5.81 -19.85
C SER A 148 -22.66 -4.57 -20.71
N LEU A 149 -21.59 -3.77 -20.51
CA LEU A 149 -21.28 -2.64 -21.41
C LEU A 149 -21.07 -3.09 -22.86
N LEU A 150 -20.33 -4.20 -23.06
CA LEU A 150 -20.08 -4.77 -24.40
C LEU A 150 -21.37 -5.30 -25.05
N ALA A 151 -22.31 -5.79 -24.25
CA ALA A 151 -23.63 -6.20 -24.70
C ALA A 151 -24.58 -5.01 -24.99
N GLY A 152 -24.23 -3.81 -24.55
CA GLY A 152 -25.04 -2.60 -24.67
C GLY A 152 -26.00 -2.36 -23.51
N ASP A 153 -25.93 -3.15 -22.45
CA ASP A 153 -26.71 -2.95 -21.23
C ASP A 153 -25.97 -2.02 -20.26
N VAL A 154 -26.13 -0.72 -20.49
CA VAL A 154 -25.47 0.32 -19.67
C VAL A 154 -26.03 0.39 -18.26
N ASP A 155 -27.32 0.08 -18.08
CA ASP A 155 -27.95 0.15 -16.75
C ASP A 155 -27.44 -0.98 -15.85
N GLU A 156 -27.41 -2.22 -16.35
CA GLU A 156 -26.83 -3.36 -15.63
C GLU A 156 -25.34 -3.15 -15.36
N ALA A 157 -24.59 -2.65 -16.34
CA ALA A 157 -23.17 -2.36 -16.16
C ALA A 157 -22.89 -1.36 -15.04
N LEU A 158 -23.69 -0.28 -14.96
CA LEU A 158 -23.56 0.71 -13.91
C LEU A 158 -23.98 0.15 -12.55
N GLU A 159 -25.02 -0.69 -12.47
CA GLU A 159 -25.41 -1.36 -11.24
C GLU A 159 -24.27 -2.20 -10.66
N GLU A 160 -23.68 -3.07 -11.49
CA GLU A 160 -22.55 -3.92 -11.12
C GLU A 160 -21.33 -3.08 -10.71
N TRP A 161 -20.94 -2.08 -11.50
CA TRP A 161 -19.81 -1.21 -11.19
C TRP A 161 -20.01 -0.44 -9.88
N LEU A 162 -21.17 0.18 -9.68
CA LEU A 162 -21.45 0.99 -8.50
C LEU A 162 -21.44 0.14 -7.21
N SER A 163 -21.76 -1.17 -7.31
CA SER A 163 -21.69 -2.10 -6.19
C SER A 163 -20.26 -2.30 -5.66
N VAL A 164 -19.25 -2.16 -6.52
CA VAL A 164 -17.82 -2.42 -6.19
C VAL A 164 -16.89 -1.21 -6.29
N LYS A 165 -17.37 -0.08 -6.81
CA LYS A 165 -16.60 1.15 -7.05
C LYS A 165 -15.73 1.56 -5.86
N GLU A 166 -16.28 1.59 -4.65
CA GLU A 166 -15.53 2.02 -3.45
C GLU A 166 -14.39 1.06 -3.08
N LEU A 167 -14.56 -0.24 -3.34
CA LEU A 167 -13.50 -1.24 -3.13
C LEU A 167 -12.39 -1.08 -4.17
N VAL A 168 -12.73 -0.85 -5.44
CA VAL A 168 -11.76 -0.54 -6.50
C VAL A 168 -10.95 0.71 -6.16
N LEU A 169 -11.61 1.78 -5.74
CA LEU A 169 -10.95 3.03 -5.34
C LEU A 169 -10.05 2.82 -4.12
N SER A 170 -10.48 2.01 -3.16
CA SER A 170 -9.68 1.68 -1.98
C SER A 170 -8.44 0.84 -2.32
N ALA A 171 -8.58 -0.15 -3.21
CA ALA A 171 -7.46 -0.92 -3.73
C ALA A 171 -6.46 -0.01 -4.47
N ARG A 172 -6.96 0.91 -5.30
CA ARG A 172 -6.12 1.89 -6.01
C ARG A 172 -5.33 2.80 -5.07
N ARG A 173 -5.91 3.21 -3.94
CA ARG A 173 -5.22 3.95 -2.87
C ARG A 173 -4.13 3.10 -2.21
N ALA A 174 -4.43 1.84 -1.88
CA ALA A 174 -3.46 0.93 -1.29
C ALA A 174 -2.25 0.69 -2.23
N VAL A 175 -2.49 0.54 -3.54
CA VAL A 175 -1.41 0.50 -4.55
C VAL A 175 -0.59 1.80 -4.58
N ALA A 176 -1.25 2.96 -4.48
CA ALA A 176 -0.56 4.25 -4.42
C ALA A 176 0.34 4.37 -3.18
N ASP A 177 -0.16 3.95 -2.00
CA ASP A 177 0.60 3.96 -0.76
C ASP A 177 1.83 3.06 -0.84
N ALA A 178 1.69 1.88 -1.45
CA ALA A 178 2.81 0.98 -1.73
C ALA A 178 3.86 1.66 -2.62
N LEU A 179 3.45 2.26 -3.74
CA LEU A 179 4.36 2.96 -4.66
C LEU A 179 5.07 4.16 -4.00
N ILE A 180 4.35 4.92 -3.16
CA ILE A 180 4.92 6.02 -2.38
C ILE A 180 5.99 5.51 -1.42
N ALA A 181 5.73 4.40 -0.71
CA ALA A 181 6.70 3.80 0.18
C ALA A 181 7.96 3.35 -0.58
N LEU A 182 7.80 2.66 -1.72
CA LEU A 182 8.93 2.19 -2.54
C LEU A 182 9.75 3.32 -3.15
N SER A 183 9.12 4.45 -3.50
CA SER A 183 9.81 5.62 -4.10
C SER A 183 10.85 6.27 -3.18
N ARG A 184 10.76 6.02 -1.86
CA ARG A 184 11.65 6.58 -0.84
C ARG A 184 12.89 5.74 -0.58
N ILE A 185 13.01 4.58 -1.22
CA ILE A 185 14.11 3.63 -0.99
C ILE A 185 15.31 4.04 -1.84
N ASP A 186 16.49 4.16 -1.21
CA ASP A 186 17.78 4.23 -1.90
C ASP A 186 18.23 2.81 -2.29
N PRO A 187 18.27 2.45 -3.59
CA PRO A 187 18.64 1.10 -4.01
C PRO A 187 20.06 0.68 -3.61
N ASN A 188 20.95 1.65 -3.40
CA ASN A 188 22.33 1.40 -2.97
C ASN A 188 22.44 1.05 -1.48
N ALA A 189 21.38 1.32 -0.70
CA ALA A 189 21.31 0.96 0.71
C ALA A 189 20.88 -0.50 0.93
N LEU A 190 20.43 -1.20 -0.11
CA LEU A 190 20.00 -2.60 -0.03
C LEU A 190 21.21 -3.54 0.00
N LEU A 191 21.11 -4.58 0.82
CA LEU A 191 22.18 -5.52 1.15
C LEU A 191 22.59 -6.41 -0.03
N SER A 192 21.68 -6.68 -0.98
CA SER A 192 21.95 -7.59 -2.10
C SER A 192 21.33 -7.12 -3.42
N ASP A 193 21.84 -7.67 -4.53
CA ASP A 193 21.24 -7.48 -5.86
C ASP A 193 19.86 -8.13 -5.96
N GLU A 194 19.60 -9.19 -5.20
CA GLU A 194 18.30 -9.85 -5.17
C GLU A 194 17.23 -8.93 -4.55
N HIS A 195 17.57 -8.22 -3.47
CA HIS A 195 16.68 -7.23 -2.86
C HIS A 195 16.42 -6.04 -3.80
N ARG A 196 17.44 -5.61 -4.56
CA ARG A 196 17.25 -4.60 -5.63
C ARG A 196 16.33 -5.10 -6.74
N ARG A 197 16.46 -6.35 -7.16
CA ARG A 197 15.57 -6.96 -8.15
C ARG A 197 14.14 -7.02 -7.64
N ALA A 198 13.94 -7.45 -6.39
CA ALA A 198 12.62 -7.46 -5.75
C ALA A 198 11.98 -6.07 -5.74
N LEU A 199 12.72 -5.04 -5.32
CA LEU A 199 12.26 -3.64 -5.39
C LEU A 199 11.77 -3.26 -6.80
N ASN A 200 12.61 -3.50 -7.81
CA ASN A 200 12.32 -3.10 -9.19
C ASN A 200 11.13 -3.86 -9.77
N SER A 201 11.09 -5.19 -9.59
CA SER A 201 10.00 -6.02 -10.11
C SER A 201 8.67 -5.69 -9.44
N SER A 202 8.67 -5.48 -8.12
CA SER A 202 7.46 -5.12 -7.38
C SER A 202 6.97 -3.72 -7.74
N THR A 203 7.89 -2.76 -7.90
CA THR A 203 7.55 -1.41 -8.35
C THR A 203 6.92 -1.44 -9.75
N LEU A 204 7.47 -2.23 -10.67
CA LEU A 204 6.93 -2.36 -12.03
C LEU A 204 5.52 -2.94 -12.00
N ARG A 205 5.30 -4.07 -11.33
CA ARG A 205 3.98 -4.70 -11.21
C ARG A 205 2.94 -3.78 -10.59
N LEU A 206 3.30 -3.05 -9.53
CA LEU A 206 2.38 -2.12 -8.89
C LEU A 206 2.06 -0.91 -9.77
N LYS A 207 3.00 -0.47 -10.62
CA LYS A 207 2.72 0.58 -11.63
C LYS A 207 1.79 0.06 -12.71
N GLU A 208 2.00 -1.16 -13.19
CA GLU A 208 1.11 -1.83 -14.15
C GLU A 208 -0.30 -1.95 -13.56
N LEU A 209 -0.43 -2.50 -12.35
CA LEU A 209 -1.71 -2.58 -11.64
C LEU A 209 -2.38 -1.21 -11.48
N SER A 210 -1.61 -0.20 -11.07
CA SER A 210 -2.10 1.18 -10.94
C SER A 210 -2.68 1.70 -12.24
N ALA A 211 -2.00 1.46 -13.36
CA ALA A 211 -2.44 1.89 -14.67
C ALA A 211 -3.71 1.14 -15.14
N GLU A 212 -3.77 -0.18 -14.90
CA GLU A 212 -4.95 -0.99 -15.21
C GLU A 212 -6.19 -0.49 -14.46
N LEU A 213 -6.05 -0.23 -13.15
CA LEU A 213 -7.12 0.33 -12.33
C LEU A 213 -7.53 1.74 -12.77
N ASP A 214 -6.57 2.59 -13.15
CA ASP A 214 -6.85 3.94 -13.65
C ASP A 214 -7.68 3.89 -14.95
N GLN A 215 -7.40 2.96 -15.86
CA GLN A 215 -8.20 2.79 -17.09
C GLN A 215 -9.63 2.31 -16.79
N LEU A 216 -9.80 1.36 -15.88
CA LEU A 216 -11.13 0.90 -15.45
C LEU A 216 -11.95 2.02 -14.81
N ILE A 217 -11.35 2.71 -13.84
CA ILE A 217 -11.99 3.83 -13.15
C ILE A 217 -12.37 4.93 -14.15
N TYR A 218 -11.47 5.24 -15.09
CA TYR A 218 -11.74 6.24 -16.11
C TYR A 218 -12.89 5.84 -17.02
N LEU A 219 -12.88 4.62 -17.57
CA LEU A 219 -13.98 4.11 -18.41
C LEU A 219 -15.33 4.26 -17.72
N PHE A 220 -15.49 3.74 -16.52
CA PHE A 220 -16.78 3.82 -15.83
C PHE A 220 -17.13 5.24 -15.39
N SER A 221 -16.15 6.11 -15.15
CA SER A 221 -16.42 7.53 -14.88
C SER A 221 -17.03 8.26 -16.09
N LEU A 222 -16.67 7.86 -17.31
CA LEU A 222 -17.27 8.41 -18.54
C LEU A 222 -18.75 8.00 -18.65
N ILE A 223 -19.04 6.73 -18.38
CA ILE A 223 -20.40 6.17 -18.41
C ILE A 223 -21.27 6.78 -17.31
N GLU A 224 -20.76 6.87 -16.09
CA GLU A 224 -21.48 7.42 -14.93
C GLU A 224 -21.82 8.91 -15.09
N ARG A 225 -20.97 9.67 -15.80
CA ARG A 225 -21.16 11.11 -16.00
C ARG A 225 -22.38 11.43 -16.86
N ASP A 226 -22.64 10.64 -17.91
CA ASP A 226 -23.83 10.79 -18.76
C ASP A 226 -24.30 9.42 -19.30
N PRO A 227 -25.09 8.66 -18.50
CA PRO A 227 -25.53 7.31 -18.87
C PRO A 227 -26.37 7.27 -20.15
N GLU A 228 -27.17 8.28 -20.42
CA GLU A 228 -28.05 8.32 -21.60
C GLU A 228 -27.25 8.59 -22.88
N ALA A 229 -26.21 9.44 -22.80
CA ALA A 229 -25.24 9.59 -23.88
C ALA A 229 -24.47 8.29 -24.13
N ALA A 230 -24.05 7.59 -23.06
CA ALA A 230 -23.38 6.30 -23.16
C ALA A 230 -24.28 5.24 -23.83
N LYS A 231 -25.54 5.11 -23.41
CA LYS A 231 -26.54 4.23 -24.05
C LYS A 231 -26.67 4.51 -25.53
N SER A 232 -26.81 5.78 -25.88
CA SER A 232 -26.96 6.21 -27.27
C SER A 232 -25.72 5.87 -28.10
N ALA A 233 -24.53 6.19 -27.59
CA ALA A 233 -23.26 5.94 -28.26
C ALA A 233 -22.98 4.44 -28.44
N ILE A 234 -23.13 3.63 -27.39
CA ILE A 234 -22.88 2.19 -27.43
C ILE A 234 -23.88 1.49 -28.34
N LYS A 235 -25.17 1.85 -28.26
CA LYS A 235 -26.20 1.31 -29.16
C LYS A 235 -25.85 1.59 -30.62
N ALA A 236 -25.51 2.84 -30.95
CA ALA A 236 -25.12 3.21 -32.31
C ALA A 236 -23.87 2.45 -32.78
N ALA A 237 -22.87 2.26 -31.91
CA ALA A 237 -21.68 1.48 -32.23
C ALA A 237 -22.00 0.00 -32.51
N LEU A 238 -22.90 -0.61 -31.73
CA LEU A 238 -23.35 -1.98 -31.95
C LEU A 238 -24.14 -2.13 -33.26
N GLU A 239 -25.03 -1.19 -33.58
CA GLU A 239 -25.76 -1.16 -34.85
C GLU A 239 -24.82 -0.95 -36.03
N ALA A 240 -23.82 -0.08 -35.91
CA ALA A 240 -22.82 0.16 -36.94
C ALA A 240 -22.02 -1.11 -37.26
N ARG A 241 -21.64 -1.89 -36.23
CA ARG A 241 -20.95 -3.18 -36.39
C ARG A 241 -21.77 -4.22 -37.14
N ARG A 242 -23.10 -4.18 -36.98
CA ARG A 242 -24.03 -5.06 -37.69
C ARG A 242 -24.35 -4.56 -39.10
N GLY A 243 -23.92 -3.34 -39.45
CA GLY A 243 -24.29 -2.67 -40.70
C GLY A 243 -25.74 -2.17 -40.70
N GLU A 244 -26.33 -1.97 -39.52
CA GLU A 244 -27.73 -1.59 -39.30
C GLU A 244 -27.91 -0.10 -39.00
N LEU A 245 -26.82 0.63 -38.72
CA LEU A 245 -26.88 2.05 -38.40
C LEU A 245 -27.18 2.91 -39.63
N ASP A 246 -28.29 3.66 -39.58
CA ASP A 246 -28.66 4.63 -40.61
C ASP A 246 -27.71 5.86 -40.59
N PRO A 247 -27.17 6.31 -41.74
CA PRO A 247 -26.27 7.47 -41.79
C PRO A 247 -26.88 8.79 -41.29
N VAL A 248 -28.20 8.97 -41.42
CA VAL A 248 -28.88 10.18 -40.91
C VAL A 248 -29.01 10.11 -39.39
N GLU A 249 -29.33 8.94 -38.85
CA GLU A 249 -29.33 8.68 -37.40
C GLU A 249 -27.93 8.88 -36.80
N ALA A 250 -26.88 8.34 -37.44
CA ALA A 250 -25.49 8.54 -37.04
C ALA A 250 -25.11 10.03 -37.00
N SER A 251 -25.49 10.79 -38.03
CA SER A 251 -25.21 12.23 -38.10
C SER A 251 -25.89 13.01 -36.97
N ARG A 252 -27.17 12.70 -36.70
CA ARG A 252 -27.93 13.33 -35.60
C ARG A 252 -27.35 12.99 -34.23
N LEU A 253 -26.86 11.77 -34.04
CA LEU A 253 -26.23 11.33 -32.81
C LEU A 253 -24.94 12.11 -32.53
N MET A 254 -24.14 12.37 -33.57
CA MET A 254 -22.92 13.18 -33.48
C MET A 254 -23.20 14.68 -33.24
N GLU A 255 -24.37 15.17 -33.62
CA GLU A 255 -24.81 16.54 -33.31
C GLU A 255 -25.19 16.71 -31.84
N ASN A 256 -25.43 15.62 -31.09
CA ASN A 256 -25.69 15.69 -29.65
C ASN A 256 -24.38 16.02 -28.90
N PRO A 257 -24.28 17.19 -28.22
CA PRO A 257 -23.07 17.61 -27.54
C PRO A 257 -22.59 16.63 -26.46
N SER A 258 -23.52 15.98 -25.73
CA SER A 258 -23.17 14.99 -24.71
C SER A 258 -22.50 13.76 -25.30
N VAL A 259 -23.02 13.25 -26.42
CA VAL A 259 -22.47 12.09 -27.12
C VAL A 259 -21.12 12.43 -27.74
N SER A 260 -21.03 13.58 -28.41
CA SER A 260 -19.77 14.08 -28.98
C SER A 260 -18.69 14.26 -27.92
N SER A 261 -19.04 14.82 -26.76
CA SER A 261 -18.14 14.96 -25.61
C SER A 261 -17.70 13.61 -25.05
N LEU A 262 -18.62 12.64 -24.94
CA LEU A 262 -18.30 11.30 -24.44
C LEU A 262 -17.33 10.58 -25.38
N ILE A 263 -17.54 10.66 -26.70
CA ILE A 263 -16.64 10.07 -27.70
C ILE A 263 -15.28 10.75 -27.67
N SER A 264 -15.23 12.08 -27.60
CA SER A 264 -13.95 12.79 -27.51
C SER A 264 -13.17 12.42 -26.25
N ASP A 265 -13.86 12.17 -25.13
CA ASP A 265 -13.22 11.76 -23.89
C ASP A 265 -12.79 10.28 -23.94
N SER A 266 -13.55 9.41 -24.60
CA SER A 266 -13.18 7.99 -24.75
C SER A 266 -11.88 7.80 -25.54
N GLU A 267 -11.48 8.76 -26.39
CA GLU A 267 -10.17 8.75 -27.05
C GLU A 267 -8.98 8.76 -26.08
N HIS A 268 -9.17 9.20 -24.83
CA HIS A 268 -8.16 9.18 -23.76
C HIS A 268 -8.04 7.83 -23.06
N LEU A 269 -8.93 6.86 -23.34
CA LEU A 269 -8.70 5.48 -22.95
C LEU A 269 -7.45 4.97 -23.65
N ASP A 270 -6.56 4.36 -22.87
CA ASP A 270 -5.33 3.77 -23.37
C ASP A 270 -5.35 2.26 -23.13
N PRO A 271 -5.77 1.47 -24.15
CA PRO A 271 -5.74 0.01 -24.07
C PRO A 271 -4.37 -0.56 -23.70
N SER A 272 -3.26 0.12 -24.03
CA SER A 272 -1.92 -0.35 -23.68
C SER A 272 -1.63 -0.30 -22.18
N GLN A 273 -2.36 0.55 -21.44
CA GLN A 273 -2.29 0.69 -19.99
C GLN A 273 -3.34 -0.14 -19.26
N ALA A 274 -4.34 -0.68 -19.98
CA ALA A 274 -5.41 -1.50 -19.41
C ALA A 274 -5.01 -2.97 -19.21
N GLY A 275 -3.76 -3.34 -19.50
CA GLY A 275 -3.21 -4.66 -19.24
C GLY A 275 -4.06 -5.77 -19.86
N ARG A 276 -4.62 -6.65 -19.04
CA ARG A 276 -5.47 -7.74 -19.57
C ARG A 276 -6.91 -7.30 -19.87
N TYR A 277 -7.34 -6.11 -19.45
CA TYR A 277 -8.57 -5.47 -19.93
C TYR A 277 -8.38 -4.73 -21.26
N ALA A 278 -7.18 -4.74 -21.85
CA ALA A 278 -6.86 -4.02 -23.09
C ALA A 278 -7.84 -4.30 -24.23
N SER A 279 -8.25 -5.55 -24.44
CA SER A 279 -9.22 -5.88 -25.47
C SER A 279 -10.55 -5.18 -25.22
N ARG A 280 -11.12 -5.32 -24.02
CA ARG A 280 -12.40 -4.70 -23.64
C ARG A 280 -12.32 -3.17 -23.70
N VAL A 281 -11.27 -2.56 -23.16
CA VAL A 281 -11.07 -1.10 -23.20
C VAL A 281 -10.92 -0.58 -24.63
N SER A 282 -10.27 -1.35 -25.52
CA SER A 282 -10.14 -0.98 -26.93
C SER A 282 -11.46 -0.95 -27.69
N GLU A 283 -12.51 -1.63 -27.20
CA GLU A 283 -13.82 -1.63 -27.83
C GLU A 283 -14.60 -0.33 -27.54
N PHE A 284 -14.24 0.36 -26.45
CA PHE A 284 -14.85 1.62 -26.01
C PHE A 284 -14.07 2.87 -26.42
N ARG A 285 -12.83 2.71 -26.89
CA ARG A 285 -12.04 3.78 -27.49
C ARG A 285 -12.44 3.96 -28.95
#